data_AF-A0A6I7ZJ29-F1
#
_entry.id   AF-A0A6I7ZJ29-F1
#
_cell.length_a   1.000
_cell.length_b   1.000
_cell.length_c   1.000
_cell.angle_alpha   90.00
_cell.angle_beta   90.00
_cell.angle_gamma   90.00
#
_symmetry.space_group_name_H-M   'P 1'
#
loop_
_entity.id
_entity.type
_entity.pdbx_description
1 polymer ?
#
loop_
_entity_poly.entity_id
_entity_poly.type
_entity_poly.pdbx_seq_one_letter_code
_entity_poly.pdbx_strand_id
1 'polypeptide(L)'
;MKLIEVKREYGLNQNTFYGWLRENQMIIKEMTGYVIGPKAFEGMETRTNRRVNDDGEILITTQVIIDNQKIPQLLEQYESSGLPKLYSNRRVESERQRASNGELEKRVEILENQLAILTEQLAIYVNQNNRKHT
;
A
#
# COMPACT_ATOMS: atom_id res chain seq x y z
N MET A 1 9.45 -7.06 -11.19
CA MET A 1 8.38 -6.04 -11.23
C MET A 1 8.93 -4.70 -11.73
N LYS A 2 8.16 -3.88 -12.46
CA LYS A 2 8.59 -2.52 -12.86
C LYS A 2 8.55 -1.58 -11.65
N LEU A 3 9.45 -0.60 -11.58
CA LEU A 3 9.43 0.38 -10.48
C LEU A 3 8.10 1.15 -10.35
N ILE A 4 7.40 1.37 -11.47
CA ILE A 4 6.08 2.02 -11.46
C ILE A 4 5.01 1.13 -10.81
N GLU A 5 5.15 -0.19 -10.93
CA GLU A 5 4.26 -1.17 -10.30
C GLU A 5 4.56 -1.22 -8.81
N VAL A 6 5.84 -1.29 -8.41
CA VAL A 6 6.26 -1.19 -6.99
C VAL A 6 5.69 0.08 -6.34
N LYS A 7 5.86 1.24 -6.99
CA LYS A 7 5.31 2.52 -6.49
C LYS A 7 3.80 2.46 -6.29
N ARG A 8 3.07 1.77 -7.18
CA ARG A 8 1.60 1.68 -7.12
C ARG A 8 1.15 0.71 -6.04
N GLU A 9 1.71 -0.49 -6.03
CA GLU A 9 1.37 -1.57 -5.12
C GLU A 9 1.62 -1.18 -3.66
N TYR A 10 2.78 -0.57 -3.41
CA TYR A 10 3.16 -0.11 -2.07
C TYR A 10 2.73 1.34 -1.80
N GLY A 11 1.93 1.96 -2.69
CA GLY A 11 1.37 3.29 -2.47
C GLY A 11 2.40 4.38 -2.18
N LEU A 12 3.62 4.25 -2.72
CA LEU A 12 4.74 5.17 -2.47
C LEU A 12 4.48 6.53 -3.12
N ASN A 13 5.06 7.59 -2.56
CA ASN A 13 5.01 8.90 -3.19
C ASN A 13 5.90 8.91 -4.44
N GLN A 14 5.35 9.31 -5.59
CA GLN A 14 6.08 9.27 -6.85
C GLN A 14 7.33 10.17 -6.84
N ASN A 15 7.20 11.41 -6.37
CA ASN A 15 8.30 12.37 -6.43
C ASN A 15 9.39 11.99 -5.44
N THR A 16 9.00 11.59 -4.23
CA THR A 16 9.95 11.17 -3.19
C THR A 16 10.66 9.88 -3.59
N PHE A 17 9.93 8.87 -4.07
CA PHE A 17 10.51 7.57 -4.44
C PHE A 17 11.48 7.67 -5.61
N TYR A 18 11.07 8.28 -6.73
CA TYR A 18 11.97 8.46 -7.88
C TYR A 18 13.05 9.53 -7.64
N GLY A 19 12.83 10.47 -6.71
CA GLY A 19 13.87 11.38 -6.22
C GLY A 19 14.98 10.61 -5.51
N TRP A 20 14.60 9.83 -4.49
CA TRP A 20 15.51 8.99 -3.71
C TRP A 20 16.33 8.03 -4.56
N LEU A 21 15.69 7.31 -5.50
CA LEU A 21 16.40 6.39 -6.40
C LEU A 21 17.45 7.10 -7.27
N ARG A 22 17.18 8.34 -7.70
CA ARG A 22 18.13 9.14 -8.50
C ARG A 22 19.25 9.72 -7.66
N GLU A 23 18.93 10.27 -6.50
CA GLU A 23 19.91 10.85 -5.56
C GLU A 23 20.91 9.79 -5.09
N ASN A 24 20.45 8.55 -4.89
CA ASN A 24 21.32 7.42 -4.57
C ASN A 24 21.98 6.77 -5.79
N GLN A 25 21.83 7.34 -6.98
CA GLN A 25 22.41 6.85 -8.23
C GLN A 25 22.01 5.40 -8.57
N MET A 26 20.83 4.95 -8.13
CA MET A 26 20.28 3.64 -8.45
C MET A 26 19.62 3.61 -9.83
N ILE A 27 19.09 4.75 -10.27
CA ILE A 27 18.53 4.95 -11.61
C ILE A 27 19.01 6.27 -12.22
N ILE A 28 19.05 6.31 -13.54
CA ILE A 28 19.37 7.50 -14.33
C ILE A 28 18.21 7.78 -15.30
N LYS A 29 17.87 9.06 -15.46
CA LYS A 29 16.88 9.50 -16.44
C LYS A 29 17.56 9.71 -17.79
N GLU A 30 17.11 8.99 -18.81
CA GLU A 30 17.56 9.16 -20.20
C GLU A 30 16.41 9.64 -21.08
N MET A 31 16.72 9.99 -22.34
CA MET A 31 15.73 10.40 -23.35
C MET A 31 14.63 9.34 -23.54
N THR A 32 15.01 8.06 -23.54
CA THR A 32 14.10 6.93 -23.79
C THR A 32 13.33 6.50 -22.53
N GLY A 33 13.68 6.99 -21.34
CA GLY A 33 13.06 6.50 -20.11
C GLY A 33 13.98 6.53 -18.90
N TYR A 34 13.97 5.46 -18.12
CA TYR A 34 14.88 5.26 -17.00
C TYR A 34 15.73 4.02 -17.23
N VAL A 35 16.99 4.13 -16.85
CA VAL A 35 17.97 3.04 -16.87
C VAL A 35 18.57 2.86 -15.48
N ILE A 36 19.20 1.71 -15.23
CA ILE A 36 19.93 1.45 -14.00
C ILE A 36 21.13 2.41 -13.88
N GLY A 37 21.39 2.88 -12.67
CA GLY A 37 22.54 3.72 -12.36
C GLY A 37 23.74 2.92 -11.85
N PRO A 38 24.88 3.58 -11.59
CA PRO A 38 26.11 2.92 -11.14
C PRO A 38 25.99 2.27 -9.76
N LYS A 39 25.01 2.69 -8.95
CA LYS A 39 24.70 2.12 -7.63
C LYS A 39 23.35 1.39 -7.64
N ALA A 40 23.00 0.80 -8.78
CA ALA A 40 21.76 0.02 -8.89
C ALA A 40 21.73 -1.08 -7.83
N PHE A 41 20.56 -1.25 -7.23
CA PHE A 41 20.31 -2.29 -6.25
C PHE A 41 20.43 -3.67 -6.91
N GLU A 42 20.88 -4.67 -6.16
CA GLU A 42 20.97 -6.04 -6.67
C GLU A 42 19.59 -6.52 -7.16
N GLY A 43 19.56 -7.13 -8.34
CA GLY A 43 18.31 -7.56 -8.99
C GLY A 43 17.56 -6.43 -9.71
N MET A 44 18.15 -5.23 -9.86
CA MET A 44 17.63 -4.19 -10.76
C MET A 44 18.19 -4.35 -12.18
N GLU A 45 17.31 -4.19 -13.17
CA GLU A 45 17.68 -4.30 -14.58
C GLU A 45 16.99 -3.24 -15.44
N THR A 46 17.64 -2.84 -16.54
CA THR A 46 17.03 -1.99 -17.56
C THR A 46 16.31 -2.85 -18.58
N ARG A 47 15.01 -2.63 -18.75
CA ARG A 47 14.20 -3.26 -19.78
C ARG A 47 13.92 -2.27 -20.90
N THR A 48 14.35 -2.61 -22.10
CA THR A 48 14.07 -1.85 -23.32
C THR A 48 12.86 -2.42 -24.03
N ASN A 49 11.96 -1.56 -24.47
CA ASN A 49 10.80 -1.91 -25.27
C ASN A 49 10.82 -1.12 -26.59
N ARG A 50 10.56 -1.80 -27.69
CA ARG A 50 10.55 -1.26 -29.04
C ARG A 50 9.17 -1.47 -29.64
N ARG A 51 8.52 -0.40 -30.07
CA ARG A 51 7.23 -0.46 -30.77
C ARG A 51 7.26 0.42 -32.00
N VAL A 52 6.45 0.08 -33.00
CA VAL A 52 6.18 0.93 -34.16
C VAL A 52 4.97 1.80 -33.83
N ASN A 53 5.03 3.11 -34.10
CA ASN A 53 3.86 4.00 -33.96
C ASN A 53 3.01 3.98 -35.24
N ASP A 54 1.89 4.71 -35.22
CA ASP A 54 0.95 4.74 -36.34
C ASP A 54 1.55 5.36 -37.63
N ASP A 55 2.63 6.12 -37.48
CA ASP A 55 3.39 6.75 -38.57
C ASP A 55 4.50 5.83 -39.15
N GLY A 56 4.64 4.61 -38.62
CA GLY A 56 5.68 3.65 -39.05
C GLY A 56 7.07 3.89 -38.43
N GLU A 57 7.20 4.86 -37.53
CA GLU A 57 8.44 5.15 -36.81
C GLU A 57 8.66 4.19 -35.63
N ILE A 58 9.93 3.91 -35.34
CA ILE A 58 10.32 3.06 -34.22
C ILE A 58 10.47 3.90 -32.95
N LEU A 59 9.59 3.67 -31.98
CA LEU A 59 9.72 4.22 -30.64
C LEU A 59 10.46 3.24 -29.71
N ILE A 60 11.56 3.71 -29.12
CA ILE A 60 12.32 2.97 -28.10
C ILE A 60 12.01 3.60 -26.74
N THR A 61 11.62 2.76 -25.78
CA THR A 61 11.40 3.18 -24.39
C THR A 61 12.14 2.28 -23.42
N THR A 62 12.70 2.87 -22.36
CA THR A 62 13.44 2.16 -21.31
C THR A 62 12.72 2.27 -19.97
N GLN A 63 12.69 1.18 -19.22
CA GLN A 63 12.10 1.11 -17.89
C GLN A 63 12.97 0.26 -17.00
N VAL A 64 13.10 0.64 -15.73
CA VAL A 64 13.81 -0.19 -14.75
C VAL A 64 12.85 -1.16 -14.09
N ILE A 65 13.28 -2.42 -13.99
CA ILE A 65 12.63 -3.50 -13.26
C ILE A 65 13.49 -3.91 -12.07
N ILE A 66 12.87 -4.50 -11.06
CA ILE A 66 13.54 -5.12 -9.91
C ILE A 66 12.96 -6.52 -9.66
N ASP A 67 13.81 -7.46 -9.26
CA ASP A 67 13.39 -8.79 -8.82
C ASP A 67 12.42 -8.71 -7.65
N ASN A 68 11.33 -9.47 -7.73
CA ASN A 68 10.27 -9.43 -6.72
C ASN A 68 10.78 -9.80 -5.33
N GLN A 69 11.78 -10.69 -5.26
CA GLN A 69 12.42 -11.12 -4.01
C GLN A 69 13.24 -10.01 -3.34
N LYS A 70 13.68 -9.00 -4.10
CA LYS A 70 14.51 -7.89 -3.63
C LYS A 70 13.69 -6.64 -3.26
N ILE A 71 12.39 -6.61 -3.59
CA ILE A 71 11.49 -5.50 -3.25
C ILE A 71 11.44 -5.22 -1.74
N PRO A 72 11.32 -6.22 -0.83
CA PRO A 72 11.28 -5.93 0.61
C PRO A 72 12.51 -5.17 1.10
N GLN A 73 13.71 -5.53 0.61
CA GLN A 73 14.96 -4.87 0.98
C GLN A 73 15.03 -3.44 0.42
N LEU A 74 14.55 -3.21 -0.80
CA LEU A 74 14.44 -1.88 -1.38
C LEU A 74 13.53 -0.97 -0.54
N LEU A 75 12.39 -1.50 -0.09
CA LEU A 75 11.43 -0.77 0.73
C LEU A 75 11.98 -0.45 2.11
N GLU A 76 12.66 -1.39 2.76
CA GLU A 76 13.33 -1.16 4.05
C GLU A 76 14.35 -0.03 3.95
N GLN A 77 15.19 -0.03 2.91
CA GLN A 77 16.15 1.07 2.69
C GLN A 77 15.45 2.39 2.41
N TYR A 78 14.37 2.38 1.63
CA TYR A 78 13.57 3.57 1.35
C TYR A 78 12.90 4.15 2.61
N GLU A 79 12.37 3.29 3.48
CA GLU A 79 11.76 3.68 4.75
C GLU A 79 12.79 4.23 5.74
N SER A 80 13.99 3.64 5.76
CA SER A 80 15.10 4.11 6.57
C SER A 80 15.75 5.42 6.06
N SER A 81 15.37 5.91 4.88
CA SER A 81 16.02 7.06 4.25
C SER A 81 15.77 8.40 4.94
N GLY A 82 14.82 8.46 5.89
CA GLY A 82 14.45 9.68 6.61
C GLY A 82 13.76 10.76 5.76
N LEU A 83 13.35 10.43 4.52
CA LEU A 83 12.70 11.41 3.64
C LEU A 83 11.26 11.68 4.07
N PRO A 84 10.79 12.93 3.97
CA PRO A 84 9.39 13.23 4.24
C PRO A 84 8.50 12.69 3.12
N LYS A 85 7.22 12.43 3.44
CA LYS A 85 6.19 12.04 2.46
C LYS A 85 6.58 10.78 1.66
N LEU A 86 7.01 9.71 2.35
CA LEU A 86 7.35 8.42 1.73
C LEU A 86 6.16 7.79 1.00
N TYR A 87 4.96 8.00 1.53
CA TYR A 87 3.72 7.43 1.01
C TYR A 87 2.84 8.48 0.34
N SER A 88 2.04 8.02 -0.61
CA SER A 88 0.98 8.82 -1.20
C SER A 88 -0.15 9.06 -0.19
N ASN A 89 -0.80 10.22 -0.25
CA ASN A 89 -1.93 10.56 0.63
C ASN A 89 -3.04 9.50 0.59
N ARG A 90 -3.24 8.86 -0.58
CA ARG A 90 -4.22 7.77 -0.77
C ARG A 90 -3.95 6.57 0.15
N ARG A 91 -2.68 6.21 0.38
CA ARG A 91 -2.31 5.12 1.28
C ARG A 91 -2.54 5.51 2.74
N VAL A 92 -2.15 6.73 3.13
CA VAL A 92 -2.37 7.27 4.47
C VAL A 92 -3.87 7.33 4.82
N GLU A 93 -4.71 7.73 3.86
CA GLU A 93 -6.16 7.75 4.01
C GLU A 93 -6.74 6.34 4.15
N SER A 94 -6.25 5.38 3.36
CA SER A 94 -6.67 3.97 3.44
C SER A 94 -6.29 3.32 4.78
N GLU A 95 -5.09 3.62 5.30
CA GLU A 95 -4.65 3.15 6.62
C GLU A 95 -5.47 3.77 7.76
N ARG A 96 -5.79 5.07 7.67
CA ARG A 96 -6.70 5.74 8.61
C ARG A 96 -8.11 5.15 8.58
N GLN A 97 -8.64 4.87 7.39
CA GLN A 97 -9.95 4.23 7.24
C GLN A 97 -9.97 2.81 7.81
N ARG A 98 -8.92 2.01 7.59
CA ARG A 98 -8.81 0.66 8.20
C ARG A 98 -8.76 0.72 9.72
N ALA A 99 -7.99 1.65 10.29
CA ALA A 99 -7.94 1.84 11.75
C ALA A 99 -9.31 2.26 12.31
N SER A 100 -10.02 3.18 11.63
CA SER A 100 -11.38 3.59 11.98
C SER A 100 -12.38 2.43 11.91
N ASN A 101 -12.28 1.58 10.89
CA ASN A 101 -13.17 0.42 10.74
C ASN A 101 -12.95 -0.61 11.85
N GLY A 102 -11.70 -0.90 12.23
CA GLY A 102 -11.42 -1.81 13.35
C GLY A 102 -11.94 -1.27 14.70
N GLU A 103 -11.97 0.05 14.89
CA GLU A 103 -12.60 0.63 16.09
C GLU A 103 -14.13 0.52 16.07
N LEU A 104 -14.75 0.67 14.89
CA LEU A 104 -16.18 0.46 14.70
C LEU A 104 -16.58 -1.01 14.95
N GLU A 105 -15.80 -1.97 14.45
CA GLU A 105 -16.02 -3.41 14.67
C GLU A 105 -16.04 -3.74 16.18
N LYS A 106 -15.07 -3.22 16.95
CA LYS A 106 -15.06 -3.39 18.41
C LYS A 106 -16.29 -2.80 19.09
N ARG A 107 -16.76 -1.63 18.62
CA ARG A 107 -17.98 -1.01 19.18
C ARG A 107 -19.23 -1.82 18.85
N VAL A 108 -19.32 -2.40 17.65
CA VAL A 108 -20.40 -3.31 17.26
C VAL A 108 -20.42 -4.55 18.15
N GLU A 109 -19.26 -5.18 18.37
CA GLU A 109 -19.14 -6.35 19.25
C GLU A 109 -19.59 -6.04 20.69
N ILE A 110 -19.25 -4.87 21.23
CA ILE A 110 -19.71 -4.43 22.55
C ILE A 110 -21.24 -4.27 22.57
N LEU A 111 -21.83 -3.66 21.54
CA LEU A 111 -23.28 -3.46 21.44
C LEU A 111 -24.03 -4.79 21.31
N GLU A 112 -23.49 -5.73 20.55
CA GLU A 112 -24.04 -7.09 20.42
C GLU A 112 -24.05 -7.82 21.77
N ASN A 113 -22.95 -7.74 22.52
CA ASN A 113 -22.86 -8.30 23.87
C ASN A 113 -23.85 -7.64 24.84
N GLN A 114 -23.99 -6.30 24.78
CA GLN A 114 -24.95 -5.58 25.60
C GLN A 114 -26.40 -5.99 25.29
N LEU A 115 -26.75 -6.16 24.02
CA LEU A 115 -28.08 -6.61 23.60
C LEU A 115 -28.39 -8.03 24.08
N ALA A 116 -27.40 -8.93 24.05
CA ALA A 116 -27.55 -10.30 24.55
C ALA A 116 -27.86 -10.30 26.06
N ILE A 117 -27.08 -9.57 26.86
CA ILE A 117 -27.30 -9.43 28.30
C ILE A 117 -28.69 -8.86 28.60
N LEU A 118 -29.10 -7.82 27.87
CA LEU A 118 -30.38 -7.14 28.10
C LEU A 118 -31.56 -8.06 27.77
N THR A 119 -31.41 -8.87 26.72
CA THR A 119 -32.40 -9.88 26.32
C THR A 119 -32.53 -10.98 27.37
N GLU A 120 -31.41 -11.44 27.94
CA GLU A 120 -31.41 -12.43 29.02
C GLU A 120 -32.06 -11.88 30.30
N GLN A 121 -31.75 -10.63 30.67
CA GLN A 121 -32.38 -9.95 31.80
C GLN A 121 -33.89 -9.79 31.62
N LEU A 122 -34.36 -9.43 30.42
CA LEU A 122 -35.78 -9.35 30.10
C LEU A 122 -36.46 -10.72 30.22
N ALA A 123 -35.84 -11.78 29.72
CA ALA A 123 -36.37 -13.14 29.84
C ALA A 123 -36.50 -13.58 31.31
N ILE A 124 -35.50 -13.26 32.14
CA ILE A 124 -35.54 -13.51 33.59
C ILE A 124 -36.69 -12.74 34.24
N TYR A 125 -36.83 -11.45 33.94
CA TYR A 125 -37.89 -10.60 34.49
C TYR A 125 -39.30 -11.10 34.14
N VAL A 126 -39.54 -11.44 32.87
CA VAL A 126 -40.83 -11.99 32.40
C VAL A 126 -41.15 -13.30 33.12
N ASN A 127 -40.17 -14.21 33.23
CA ASN A 127 -40.37 -15.48 33.93
C ASN A 127 -40.63 -15.30 35.45
N GLN A 128 -40.00 -14.32 36.09
CA GLN A 128 -40.23 -14.01 37.50
C GLN A 128 -41.62 -13.41 37.74
N ASN A 129 -42.11 -12.54 36.86
CA ASN A 129 -43.46 -11.97 36.98
C ASN A 129 -44.55 -13.01 36.72
N ASN A 130 -44.37 -13.91 35.76
CA ASN A 130 -45.33 -14.99 35.51
C ASN A 130 -45.47 -15.94 36.71
N ARG A 131 -44.39 -16.17 37.48
CA ARG A 131 -44.41 -17.01 38.69
C ARG A 131 -45.04 -16.35 39.92
N LYS A 132 -45.20 -15.02 39.95
CA LYS A 132 -45.83 -14.28 41.06
C LYS A 132 -47.34 -14.14 40.93
N HIS A 133 -47.90 -14.48 39.77
CA HIS A 133 -49.34 -14.33 39.46
C HIS A 133 -50.08 -15.68 39.29
N THR A 134 -49.44 -16.79 39.64
CA THR A 134 -50.04 -18.13 39.83
C THR A 134 -49.94 -18.53 41.29
#